data_AF-A0A7W5TR01-F1
#
_entry.id   AF-A0A7W5TR01-F1
#
_cell.length_a   1.000
_cell.length_b   1.000
_cell.length_c   1.000
_cell.angle_alpha   90.00
_cell.angle_beta   90.00
_cell.angle_gamma   90.00
#
_symmetry.space_group_name_H-M   'P 1'
#
loop_
_entity.id
_entity.type
_entity.pdbx_description
1 polymer ?
#
loop_
_entity_poly.entity_id
_entity_poly.type
_entity_poly.pdbx_seq_one_letter_code
_entity_poly.pdbx_strand_id
1 'polypeptide(L)'
;MIENLTEDRIAVVLRAFYARIRRDPSLARPFAVVEDWEEHITRLTDFWSSLMLTSGRYKGNPVAMHLVHTDKIEPEMFARWLELWKETTDELVSPVTALQMQAKAGRVATRLSQAMFGQPPQASPLPAAQSTAAAPYKITPTFDERSVPTALLRSHSRKEGSWGLIRVEEGAIRYLLGDQSTVLAPNRPGVIPPLAPHHLEIDGPVKFRIEFYDGPLVQPLQ
;
A
#
# COMPACT_ATOMS: atom_id res chain seq x y z
N MET A 1 18.35 12.63 4.06
CA MET A 1 17.41 13.74 3.81
C MET A 1 16.04 13.12 3.56
N ILE A 2 15.03 13.46 4.35
CA ILE A 2 13.65 13.03 4.09
C ILE A 2 13.18 13.84 2.88
N GLU A 3 12.77 13.18 1.80
CA GLU A 3 12.15 13.86 0.65
C GLU A 3 10.82 14.44 1.13
N ASN A 4 10.69 15.77 1.11
CA ASN A 4 9.41 16.41 1.32
C ASN A 4 8.58 16.31 0.03
N LEU A 5 7.40 15.71 0.13
CA LEU A 5 6.46 15.64 -0.98
C LEU A 5 5.98 17.06 -1.37
N THR A 6 6.10 17.41 -2.64
CA THR A 6 5.64 18.70 -3.20
C THR A 6 4.46 18.50 -4.15
N GLU A 7 3.74 19.59 -4.48
CA GLU A 7 2.66 19.54 -5.47
C GLU A 7 3.16 19.14 -6.86
N ASP A 8 4.33 19.62 -7.28
CA ASP A 8 4.95 19.21 -8.54
C ASP A 8 5.24 17.70 -8.57
N ARG A 9 5.73 17.15 -7.46
CA ARG A 9 5.96 15.70 -7.34
C ARG A 9 4.63 14.93 -7.39
N ILE A 10 3.58 15.42 -6.73
CA ILE A 10 2.23 14.84 -6.82
C ILE A 10 1.75 14.82 -8.28
N ALA A 11 1.90 15.92 -9.01
CA ALA A 11 1.50 16.00 -10.41
C ALA A 11 2.28 15.02 -11.29
N VAL A 12 3.57 14.81 -11.05
CA VAL A 12 4.39 13.80 -11.74
C VAL A 12 3.86 12.38 -11.50
N VAL A 13 3.58 12.03 -10.23
CA VAL A 13 3.01 10.72 -9.87
C VAL A 13 1.65 10.52 -10.55
N LEU A 14 0.78 11.54 -10.52
CA LEU A 14 -0.54 11.45 -11.14
C LEU A 14 -0.46 11.28 -12.66
N ARG A 15 0.39 12.02 -13.36
CA ARG A 15 0.56 11.84 -14.81
C ARG A 15 1.02 10.43 -15.16
N ALA A 16 2.00 9.89 -14.43
CA ALA A 16 2.46 8.53 -14.65
C ALA A 16 1.37 7.49 -14.37
N PHE A 17 0.63 7.66 -13.28
CA PHE A 17 -0.44 6.77 -12.87
C PHE A 17 -1.58 6.74 -13.90
N TYR A 18 -2.07 7.90 -14.33
CA TYR A 18 -3.15 7.99 -15.31
C TYR A 18 -2.70 7.57 -16.72
N ALA A 19 -1.42 7.72 -17.06
CA ALA A 19 -0.89 7.11 -18.28
C ALA A 19 -0.94 5.57 -18.25
N ARG A 20 -0.84 4.93 -17.07
CA ARG A 20 -1.04 3.47 -16.92
C ARG A 20 -2.52 3.11 -17.02
N ILE A 21 -3.40 3.83 -16.29
CA ILE A 21 -4.86 3.63 -16.35
C ILE A 21 -5.39 3.65 -17.78
N ARG A 22 -4.96 4.63 -18.58
CA ARG A 22 -5.42 4.78 -19.97
C ARG A 22 -5.04 3.62 -20.89
N ARG A 23 -4.04 2.82 -20.50
CA ARG A 23 -3.58 1.64 -21.24
C ARG A 23 -4.11 0.33 -20.65
N ASP A 24 -4.71 0.39 -19.45
CA ASP A 24 -5.21 -0.78 -18.76
C ASP A 24 -6.60 -1.16 -19.32
N PRO A 25 -6.78 -2.40 -19.85
CA PRO A 25 -8.03 -2.81 -20.48
C PRO A 25 -9.25 -2.76 -19.54
N SER A 26 -9.05 -2.96 -18.25
CA SER A 26 -10.13 -3.00 -17.26
C SER A 26 -10.49 -1.60 -16.75
N LEU A 27 -9.54 -0.65 -16.76
CA LEU A 27 -9.76 0.69 -16.21
C LEU A 27 -9.96 1.77 -17.27
N ALA A 28 -9.53 1.59 -18.51
CA ALA A 28 -9.57 2.67 -19.51
C ALA A 28 -11.00 3.17 -19.81
N ARG A 29 -12.01 2.28 -19.79
CA ARG A 29 -13.39 2.61 -20.16
C ARG A 29 -14.04 3.69 -19.27
N PRO A 30 -14.04 3.60 -17.92
CA PRO A 30 -14.55 4.67 -17.06
C PRO A 30 -13.95 6.06 -17.36
N PHE A 31 -12.65 6.10 -17.70
CA PHE A 31 -11.92 7.36 -17.93
C PHE A 31 -12.03 7.89 -19.37
N ALA A 32 -12.72 7.19 -20.27
CA ALA A 32 -12.92 7.65 -21.65
C ALA A 32 -13.78 8.93 -21.76
N VAL A 33 -14.46 9.33 -20.68
CA VAL A 33 -15.22 10.59 -20.59
C VAL A 33 -14.32 11.82 -20.38
N VAL A 34 -13.04 11.62 -20.05
CA VAL A 34 -12.09 12.74 -19.82
C VAL A 34 -11.61 13.28 -21.17
N GLU A 35 -12.06 14.48 -21.51
CA GLU A 35 -11.68 15.19 -22.74
C GLU A 35 -10.36 15.95 -22.57
N ASP A 36 -10.24 16.77 -21.52
CA ASP A 36 -9.01 17.50 -21.17
C ASP A 36 -8.26 16.80 -20.03
N TRP A 37 -7.16 16.13 -20.38
CA TRP A 37 -6.34 15.42 -19.41
C TRP A 37 -5.49 16.33 -18.53
N GLU A 38 -5.01 17.49 -19.01
CA GLU A 38 -4.21 18.39 -18.17
C GLU A 38 -5.10 19.10 -17.15
N GLU A 39 -6.32 19.51 -17.54
CA GLU A 39 -7.30 20.03 -16.58
C GLU A 39 -7.68 18.96 -15.54
N HIS A 40 -7.93 17.73 -15.98
CA HIS A 40 -8.25 16.62 -15.09
C HIS A 40 -7.12 16.35 -14.08
N ILE A 41 -5.87 16.28 -14.56
CA ILE A 41 -4.68 16.11 -13.70
C ILE A 41 -4.52 17.28 -12.74
N THR A 42 -4.82 18.51 -13.15
CA THR A 42 -4.79 19.68 -12.26
C THR A 42 -5.78 19.53 -11.10
N ARG A 43 -7.04 19.17 -11.40
CA ARG A 43 -8.06 18.94 -10.36
C ARG A 43 -7.69 17.79 -9.42
N LEU A 44 -7.09 16.72 -9.95
CA LEU A 44 -6.58 15.61 -9.15
C LEU A 44 -5.38 16.01 -8.29
N THR A 45 -4.53 16.90 -8.79
CA THR A 45 -3.41 17.46 -8.03
C THR A 45 -3.92 18.28 -6.85
N ASP A 46 -4.96 19.10 -7.04
CA ASP A 46 -5.63 19.81 -5.93
C ASP A 46 -6.20 18.83 -4.89
N PHE A 47 -6.84 17.75 -5.35
CA PHE A 47 -7.38 16.72 -4.46
C PHE A 47 -6.28 16.06 -3.62
N TRP A 48 -5.20 15.62 -4.27
CA TRP A 48 -4.09 14.96 -3.61
C TRP A 48 -3.26 15.93 -2.76
N SER A 49 -3.14 17.20 -3.15
CA SER A 49 -2.52 18.25 -2.34
C SER A 49 -3.32 18.47 -1.04
N SER A 50 -4.65 18.59 -1.12
CA SER A 50 -5.51 18.64 0.08
C SER A 50 -5.33 17.40 0.96
N LEU A 51 -5.24 16.22 0.36
CA LEU A 51 -5.17 14.96 1.08
C LEU A 51 -3.80 14.70 1.71
N MET A 52 -2.71 15.02 1.03
CA MET A 52 -1.33 14.75 1.47
C MET A 52 -0.71 15.90 2.25
N LEU A 53 -0.95 17.13 1.81
CA LEU A 53 -0.29 18.34 2.30
C LEU A 53 -1.24 19.23 3.12
N THR A 54 -2.52 18.88 3.23
CA THR A 54 -3.53 19.67 3.98
C THR A 54 -3.69 21.09 3.42
N SER A 55 -3.46 21.27 2.12
CA SER A 55 -3.52 22.60 1.47
C SER A 55 -4.94 23.16 1.36
N GLY A 56 -5.96 22.30 1.38
CA GLY A 56 -7.36 22.70 1.31
C GLY A 56 -7.82 23.22 -0.06
N ARG A 57 -7.04 23.01 -1.13
CA ARG A 57 -7.34 23.48 -2.50
C ARG A 57 -8.55 22.81 -3.12
N TYR A 58 -8.70 21.50 -2.93
CA TYR A 58 -9.87 20.78 -3.44
C TYR A 58 -11.11 21.02 -2.58
N LYS A 59 -12.19 21.47 -3.23
CA LYS A 59 -13.51 21.75 -2.63
C LYS A 59 -14.64 20.84 -3.15
N GLY A 60 -14.31 19.84 -3.98
CA GLY A 60 -15.32 18.97 -4.59
C GLY A 60 -15.80 17.85 -3.65
N ASN A 61 -16.82 17.12 -4.11
CA ASN A 61 -17.32 15.91 -3.45
C ASN A 61 -17.01 14.67 -4.31
N PRO A 62 -15.91 13.94 -4.03
CA PRO A 62 -15.51 12.80 -4.84
C PRO A 62 -16.60 11.72 -4.89
N VAL A 63 -17.28 11.44 -3.78
CA VAL A 63 -18.33 10.40 -3.72
C VAL A 63 -19.44 10.71 -4.73
N ALA A 64 -19.96 11.94 -4.72
CA ALA A 64 -21.01 12.35 -5.65
C ALA A 64 -20.57 12.22 -7.13
N MET A 65 -19.32 12.57 -7.44
CA MET A 65 -18.76 12.46 -8.80
C MET A 65 -18.55 11.02 -9.27
N HIS A 66 -18.40 10.05 -8.37
CA HIS A 66 -18.29 8.64 -8.76
C HIS A 66 -19.66 7.97 -8.87
N LEU A 67 -20.63 8.38 -8.04
CA LEU A 67 -22.00 7.84 -8.05
C LEU A 67 -22.73 8.06 -9.38
N VAL A 68 -22.40 9.13 -10.13
CA VAL A 68 -22.99 9.39 -11.45
C VAL A 68 -22.43 8.47 -12.55
N HIS A 69 -21.43 7.64 -12.24
CA HIS A 69 -20.73 6.74 -13.17
C HIS A 69 -20.81 5.26 -12.75
N THR A 70 -21.82 4.90 -11.94
CA THR A 70 -22.03 3.52 -11.46
C THR A 70 -22.30 2.52 -12.58
N ASP A 71 -22.73 2.97 -13.77
CA ASP A 71 -22.92 2.15 -14.98
C ASP A 71 -21.60 1.79 -15.69
N LYS A 72 -20.50 2.46 -15.34
CA LYS A 72 -19.18 2.27 -15.97
C LYS A 72 -18.13 1.72 -15.01
N ILE A 73 -18.39 1.77 -13.71
CA ILE A 73 -17.46 1.39 -12.66
C ILE A 73 -17.93 0.08 -12.04
N GLU A 74 -17.06 -0.92 -12.03
CA GLU A 74 -17.28 -2.22 -11.39
C GLU A 74 -16.47 -2.33 -10.09
N PRO A 75 -16.92 -3.09 -9.08
CA PRO A 75 -16.21 -3.23 -7.80
C PRO A 75 -14.74 -3.66 -7.95
N GLU A 76 -14.45 -4.57 -8.88
CA GLU A 76 -13.12 -5.15 -9.14
C GLU A 76 -12.11 -4.10 -9.64
N MET A 77 -12.61 -3.04 -10.28
CA MET A 77 -11.79 -1.94 -10.78
C MET A 77 -11.08 -1.19 -9.65
N PHE A 78 -11.65 -1.14 -8.45
CA PHE A 78 -11.00 -0.48 -7.31
C PHE A 78 -9.71 -1.19 -6.90
N ALA A 79 -9.71 -2.53 -6.87
CA ALA A 79 -8.50 -3.29 -6.58
C ALA A 79 -7.45 -3.08 -7.68
N ARG A 80 -7.84 -3.14 -8.95
CA ARG A 80 -6.92 -2.91 -10.07
C ARG A 80 -6.33 -1.49 -10.05
N TRP A 81 -7.15 -0.50 -9.71
CA TRP A 81 -6.73 0.89 -9.56
C TRP A 81 -5.70 1.04 -8.43
N LEU A 82 -5.91 0.36 -7.29
CA LEU A 82 -4.98 0.37 -6.16
C LEU A 82 -3.66 -0.34 -6.48
N GLU A 83 -3.68 -1.41 -7.26
CA GLU A 83 -2.47 -2.10 -7.75
C GLU A 83 -1.60 -1.16 -8.59
N LEU A 84 -2.18 -0.53 -9.63
CA LEU A 84 -1.47 0.43 -10.47
C LEU A 84 -0.96 1.64 -9.66
N TRP A 85 -1.71 2.06 -8.65
CA TRP A 85 -1.30 3.15 -7.76
C TRP A 85 -0.09 2.77 -6.93
N LYS A 86 -0.09 1.55 -6.40
CA LYS A 86 1.05 0.99 -5.65
C LYS A 86 2.30 0.92 -6.53
N GLU A 87 2.19 0.33 -7.71
CA GLU A 87 3.30 0.26 -8.68
C GLU A 87 3.87 1.65 -8.97
N THR A 88 2.99 2.62 -9.25
CA THR A 88 3.42 3.97 -9.63
C THR A 88 4.12 4.70 -8.48
N THR A 89 3.60 4.56 -7.26
CA THR A 89 4.16 5.24 -6.09
C THR A 89 5.46 4.60 -5.61
N ASP A 90 5.58 3.27 -5.67
CA ASP A 90 6.83 2.58 -5.34
C ASP A 90 7.99 2.97 -6.29
N GLU A 91 7.68 3.28 -7.55
CA GLU A 91 8.68 3.70 -8.54
C GLU A 91 9.11 5.17 -8.43
N LEU A 92 8.21 6.06 -8.02
CA LEU A 92 8.38 7.51 -8.25
C LEU A 92 8.64 8.36 -7.00
N VAL A 93 8.45 7.80 -5.80
CA VAL A 93 8.69 8.51 -4.54
C VAL A 93 9.41 7.61 -3.55
N SER A 94 9.96 8.20 -2.48
CA SER A 94 10.59 7.42 -1.43
C SER A 94 9.63 6.35 -0.84
N PRO A 95 10.13 5.19 -0.35
CA PRO A 95 9.28 4.15 0.22
C PRO A 95 8.35 4.64 1.34
N VAL A 96 8.83 5.58 2.17
CA VAL A 96 8.02 6.17 3.25
C VAL A 96 6.86 6.98 2.67
N THR A 97 7.12 7.80 1.65
CA THR A 97 6.09 8.59 0.97
C THR A 97 5.10 7.68 0.23
N ALA A 98 5.59 6.63 -0.44
CA ALA A 98 4.77 5.66 -1.15
C ALA A 98 3.75 4.99 -0.21
N LEU A 99 4.22 4.49 0.94
CA LEU A 99 3.37 3.88 1.97
C LEU A 99 2.27 4.84 2.45
N GLN A 100 2.60 6.11 2.67
CA GLN A 100 1.62 7.12 3.08
C GLN A 100 0.57 7.39 2.00
N MET A 101 1.00 7.55 0.74
CA MET A 101 0.10 7.77 -0.40
C MET A 101 -0.81 6.57 -0.63
N GLN A 102 -0.27 5.36 -0.59
CA GLN A 102 -1.01 4.09 -0.74
C GLN A 102 -2.04 3.91 0.38
N ALA A 103 -1.66 4.15 1.64
CA ALA A 103 -2.59 4.05 2.76
C ALA A 103 -3.76 5.05 2.67
N LYS A 104 -3.51 6.27 2.18
CA LYS A 104 -4.57 7.25 1.93
C LYS A 104 -5.46 6.83 0.75
N ALA A 105 -4.86 6.34 -0.33
CA ALA A 105 -5.58 5.82 -1.50
C ALA A 105 -6.53 4.68 -1.11
N GLY A 106 -6.06 3.73 -0.30
CA GLY A 106 -6.87 2.62 0.21
C GLY A 106 -8.11 3.11 0.95
N ARG A 107 -7.96 4.07 1.87
CA ARG A 107 -9.11 4.65 2.60
C ARG A 107 -10.11 5.36 1.68
N VAL A 108 -9.64 6.05 0.64
CA VAL A 108 -10.51 6.69 -0.35
C VAL A 108 -11.27 5.63 -1.15
N ALA A 109 -10.58 4.61 -1.65
CA ALA A 109 -11.18 3.50 -2.38
C ALA A 109 -12.22 2.75 -1.55
N THR A 110 -11.93 2.45 -0.27
CA THR A 110 -12.89 1.84 0.66
C THR A 110 -14.17 2.66 0.78
N ARG A 111 -14.05 3.97 1.00
CA ARG A 111 -15.21 4.85 1.14
C ARG A 111 -16.04 4.94 -0.14
N LEU A 112 -15.39 5.05 -1.31
CA LEU A 112 -16.08 5.11 -2.60
C LEU A 112 -16.79 3.78 -2.91
N SER A 113 -16.11 2.66 -2.74
CA SER A 113 -16.67 1.33 -2.98
C SER A 113 -17.86 1.03 -2.06
N GLN A 114 -17.78 1.39 -0.76
CA GLN A 114 -18.92 1.25 0.15
C GLN A 114 -20.09 2.13 -0.26
N ALA A 115 -19.84 3.37 -0.69
CA ALA A 115 -20.92 4.26 -1.12
C ALA A 115 -21.60 3.80 -2.42
N MET A 116 -20.85 3.20 -3.34
CA MET A 116 -21.36 2.78 -4.65
C MET A 116 -21.96 1.36 -4.64
N PHE A 117 -21.39 0.45 -3.85
CA PHE A 117 -21.70 -0.99 -3.93
C PHE A 117 -21.98 -1.64 -2.57
N GLY A 118 -21.91 -0.90 -1.46
CA GLY A 118 -22.15 -1.44 -0.11
C GLY A 118 -21.04 -2.36 0.42
N GLN A 119 -19.91 -2.47 -0.28
CA GLN A 119 -18.79 -3.35 0.08
C GLN A 119 -17.44 -2.66 -0.13
N PRO A 120 -16.38 -3.00 0.64
CA PRO A 120 -15.03 -2.51 0.36
C PRO A 120 -14.46 -3.13 -0.93
N PRO A 121 -13.39 -2.54 -1.51
CA PRO A 121 -12.69 -3.14 -2.63
C PRO A 121 -12.27 -4.56 -2.29
N GLN A 122 -12.76 -5.53 -3.06
CA GLN A 122 -12.29 -6.91 -3.00
C GLN A 122 -11.06 -7.00 -3.88
N ALA A 123 -10.00 -7.67 -3.43
CA ALA A 123 -8.88 -7.99 -4.31
C ALA A 123 -9.44 -8.66 -5.57
N SER A 124 -9.04 -8.18 -6.76
CA SER A 124 -9.51 -8.75 -8.02
C SER A 124 -9.27 -10.26 -8.01
N PRO A 125 -10.28 -11.10 -8.25
CA PRO A 125 -10.03 -12.48 -8.63
C PRO A 125 -9.52 -12.45 -10.07
N LEU A 126 -8.24 -12.16 -10.25
CA LEU A 126 -7.57 -12.61 -11.47
C LEU A 126 -7.87 -14.11 -11.61
N PRO A 127 -8.13 -14.65 -12.83
CA PRO A 127 -8.10 -16.09 -13.01
C PRO A 127 -6.78 -16.55 -12.42
N ALA A 128 -6.77 -17.66 -11.67
CA ALA A 128 -5.63 -18.21 -10.93
C ALA A 128 -4.37 -18.37 -11.82
N ALA A 129 -3.74 -17.26 -12.16
CA ALA A 129 -2.47 -17.11 -12.80
C ALA A 129 -1.53 -16.85 -11.64
N GLN A 130 -1.24 -17.97 -10.96
CA GLN A 130 -0.02 -18.17 -10.22
C GLN A 130 0.36 -16.96 -9.36
N SER A 131 -0.16 -16.95 -8.13
CA SER A 131 0.61 -16.40 -7.02
C SER A 131 1.91 -17.21 -6.95
N THR A 132 2.91 -16.85 -7.75
CA THR A 132 4.28 -17.12 -7.39
C THR A 132 4.64 -16.09 -6.33
N ALA A 133 4.09 -16.25 -5.12
CA ALA A 133 4.88 -15.85 -3.97
C ALA A 133 6.19 -16.63 -4.15
N ALA A 134 7.26 -15.94 -4.57
CA ALA A 134 8.57 -16.54 -4.66
C ALA A 134 8.80 -17.30 -3.35
N ALA A 135 9.10 -18.60 -3.39
CA ALA A 135 9.26 -19.35 -2.14
C ALA A 135 10.32 -18.65 -1.28
N PRO A 136 10.14 -18.54 0.05
CA PRO A 136 11.13 -17.92 0.88
C PRO A 136 12.46 -18.68 0.73
N TYR A 137 13.55 -17.98 0.39
CA TYR A 137 14.88 -18.60 0.27
C TYR A 137 15.43 -19.03 1.64
N LYS A 138 14.87 -18.47 2.72
CA LYS A 138 15.21 -18.81 4.10
C LYS A 138 14.02 -18.58 5.03
N ILE A 139 13.84 -19.49 5.97
CA ILE A 139 12.87 -19.36 7.07
C ILE A 139 13.66 -19.57 8.37
N THR A 140 13.41 -18.74 9.39
CA THR A 140 14.00 -18.96 10.72
C THR A 140 13.28 -20.09 11.46
N PRO A 141 13.92 -20.72 12.47
CA PRO A 141 13.17 -21.43 13.50
C PRO A 141 12.11 -20.52 14.13
N THR A 142 11.11 -21.14 14.77
CA THR A 142 10.17 -20.41 15.61
C THR A 142 10.93 -19.81 16.80
N PHE A 143 10.78 -18.51 16.99
CA PHE A 143 11.24 -17.78 18.17
C PHE A 143 10.09 -17.61 19.14
N ASP A 144 10.43 -17.55 20.42
CA ASP A 144 9.55 -17.19 21.53
C ASP A 144 10.15 -16.01 22.32
N GLU A 145 9.50 -15.63 23.43
CA GLU A 145 9.94 -14.49 24.25
C GLU A 145 11.35 -14.68 24.88
N ARG A 146 11.89 -15.91 24.87
CA ARG A 146 13.17 -16.27 25.48
C ARG A 146 14.26 -16.55 24.47
N SER A 147 13.88 -16.98 23.27
CA SER A 147 14.79 -17.41 22.20
C SER A 147 14.93 -16.39 21.07
N VAL A 148 14.15 -15.30 21.10
CA VAL A 148 14.29 -14.20 20.15
C VAL A 148 15.72 -13.63 20.16
N PRO A 149 16.40 -13.58 19.00
CA PRO A 149 17.71 -12.95 18.90
C PRO A 149 17.67 -11.48 19.31
N THR A 150 18.58 -11.04 20.17
CA THR A 150 18.68 -9.65 20.64
C THR A 150 18.86 -8.63 19.51
N ALA A 151 19.41 -9.06 18.36
CA ALA A 151 19.49 -8.23 17.17
C ALA A 151 18.10 -7.79 16.65
N LEU A 152 17.07 -8.63 16.78
CA LEU A 152 15.70 -8.30 16.36
C LEU A 152 15.00 -7.33 17.32
N LEU A 153 15.47 -7.26 18.57
CA LEU A 153 14.96 -6.35 19.61
C LEU A 153 15.61 -4.95 19.54
N ARG A 154 16.62 -4.78 18.68
CA ARG A 154 17.30 -3.50 18.47
C ARG A 154 17.03 -3.00 17.07
N SER A 155 17.04 -1.67 16.91
CA SER A 155 16.89 -1.05 15.60
C SER A 155 17.99 -1.55 14.65
N HIS A 156 17.58 -2.20 13.58
CA HIS A 156 18.46 -2.70 12.54
C HIS A 156 17.80 -2.56 11.18
N SER A 157 18.61 -2.56 10.13
CA SER A 157 18.14 -2.53 8.75
C SER A 157 18.65 -3.74 7.99
N ARG A 158 17.96 -4.10 6.91
CA ARG A 158 18.42 -5.12 6.00
C ARG A 158 19.13 -4.54 4.80
N LYS A 159 20.00 -5.37 4.22
CA LYS A 159 20.61 -5.10 2.91
C LYS A 159 19.53 -4.85 1.86
N GLU A 160 19.88 -4.05 0.88
CA GLU A 160 19.06 -3.79 -0.30
C GLU A 160 18.64 -5.10 -0.99
N GLY A 161 17.40 -5.15 -1.49
CA GLY A 161 16.87 -6.29 -2.21
C GLY A 161 16.44 -7.50 -1.36
N SER A 162 16.38 -7.39 -0.03
CA SER A 162 15.88 -8.48 0.84
C SER A 162 14.65 -8.05 1.63
N TRP A 163 13.56 -8.80 1.48
CA TRP A 163 12.33 -8.62 2.24
C TRP A 163 12.20 -9.69 3.31
N GLY A 164 11.63 -9.31 4.45
CA GLY A 164 11.25 -10.22 5.52
C GLY A 164 9.75 -10.20 5.76
N LEU A 165 9.18 -11.35 6.13
CA LEU A 165 7.81 -11.47 6.61
C LEU A 165 7.82 -12.06 8.02
N ILE A 166 7.37 -11.29 8.99
CA ILE A 166 7.16 -11.75 10.36
C ILE A 166 5.78 -12.40 10.41
N ARG A 167 5.76 -13.72 10.67
CA ARG A 167 4.53 -14.46 10.93
C ARG A 167 4.45 -14.79 12.41
N VAL A 168 3.46 -14.23 13.07
CA VAL A 168 3.11 -14.62 14.44
C VAL A 168 2.26 -15.88 14.37
N GLU A 169 2.60 -16.89 15.15
CA GLU A 169 1.87 -18.14 15.28
C GLU A 169 0.98 -18.10 16.52
N GLU A 170 1.45 -17.46 17.59
CA GLU A 170 0.73 -17.30 18.87
C GLU A 170 1.14 -15.99 19.54
N GLY A 171 0.21 -15.32 20.24
CA GLY A 171 0.48 -14.05 20.93
C GLY A 171 0.48 -12.83 20.01
N ALA A 172 1.23 -11.80 20.40
CA ALA A 172 1.36 -10.56 19.64
C ALA A 172 2.76 -9.94 19.78
N ILE A 173 3.20 -9.23 18.74
CA ILE A 173 4.48 -8.51 18.71
C ILE A 173 4.21 -7.07 18.35
N ARG A 174 4.84 -6.13 19.03
CA ARG A 174 4.86 -4.74 18.56
C ARG A 174 6.04 -4.56 17.62
N TYR A 175 5.75 -4.26 16.37
CA TYR A 175 6.72 -4.03 15.31
C TYR A 175 6.86 -2.53 15.08
N LEU A 176 8.09 -2.04 15.19
CA LEU A 176 8.44 -0.64 14.98
C LEU A 176 9.25 -0.52 13.70
N LEU A 177 8.74 0.27 12.75
CA LEU A 177 9.36 0.56 11.46
C LEU A 177 9.51 2.09 11.34
N GLY A 178 10.74 2.60 11.49
CA GLY A 178 10.96 4.03 11.63
C GLY A 178 10.25 4.61 12.86
N ASP A 179 9.32 5.54 12.65
CA ASP A 179 8.47 6.16 13.67
C ASP A 179 7.10 5.48 13.83
N GLN A 180 6.79 4.49 12.98
CA GLN A 180 5.52 3.78 13.00
C GLN A 180 5.58 2.55 13.89
N SER A 181 4.51 2.33 14.65
CA SER A 181 4.33 1.13 15.48
C SER A 181 3.08 0.39 15.06
N THR A 182 3.18 -0.93 14.87
CA THR A 182 2.06 -1.82 14.52
C THR A 182 2.10 -3.07 15.37
N VAL A 183 0.94 -3.53 15.82
CA VAL A 183 0.81 -4.83 16.50
C VAL A 183 0.61 -5.93 15.46
N LEU A 184 1.50 -6.91 15.46
CA LEU A 184 1.44 -8.13 14.66
C LEU A 184 0.77 -9.23 15.46
N ALA A 185 -0.04 -10.04 14.77
CA ALA A 185 -0.82 -11.14 15.33
C ALA A 185 -0.96 -12.26 14.27
N PRO A 186 -1.49 -13.46 14.58
CA PRO A 186 -1.58 -14.55 13.61
C PRO A 186 -2.32 -14.23 12.31
N ASN A 187 -3.28 -13.32 12.36
CA ASN A 187 -4.03 -12.81 11.21
C ASN A 187 -3.46 -11.50 10.61
N ARG A 188 -2.35 -11.00 11.15
CA ARG A 188 -1.74 -9.71 10.80
C ARG A 188 -0.22 -9.84 10.76
N PRO A 189 0.34 -10.42 9.68
CA PRO A 189 1.79 -10.55 9.53
C PRO A 189 2.44 -9.18 9.26
N GLY A 190 3.71 -9.04 9.65
CA GLY A 190 4.49 -7.81 9.47
C GLY A 190 5.48 -7.91 8.33
N VAL A 191 5.55 -6.90 7.46
CA VAL A 191 6.55 -6.84 6.39
C VAL A 191 7.76 -6.01 6.82
N ILE A 192 8.94 -6.57 6.60
CA ILE A 192 10.24 -5.94 6.76
C ILE A 192 10.74 -5.52 5.37
N PRO A 193 10.68 -4.23 5.02
CA PRO A 193 11.25 -3.74 3.77
C PRO A 193 12.79 -3.63 3.85
N PRO A 194 13.49 -3.69 2.71
CA PRO A 194 14.93 -3.47 2.65
C PRO A 194 15.28 -2.05 3.09
N LEU A 195 16.47 -1.88 3.67
CA LEU A 195 17.06 -0.60 4.10
C LEU A 195 16.28 0.18 5.19
N ALA A 196 15.08 -0.27 5.57
CA ALA A 196 14.29 0.41 6.58
C ALA A 196 14.69 -0.04 8.01
N PRO A 197 15.06 0.91 8.90
CA PRO A 197 15.34 0.60 10.29
C PRO A 197 14.08 0.10 11.00
N HIS A 198 14.17 -1.06 11.64
CA HIS A 198 13.05 -1.66 12.35
C HIS A 198 13.53 -2.45 13.57
N HIS A 199 12.61 -2.69 14.51
CA HIS A 199 12.82 -3.58 15.65
C HIS A 199 11.50 -4.13 16.19
N LEU A 200 11.60 -5.15 17.03
CA LEU A 200 10.48 -5.79 17.71
C LEU A 200 10.51 -5.47 19.20
N GLU A 201 9.34 -5.16 19.73
CA GLU A 201 9.07 -5.15 21.16
C GLU A 201 8.14 -6.30 21.49
N ILE A 202 8.54 -7.10 22.48
CA ILE A 202 7.78 -8.27 22.95
C ILE A 202 7.39 -7.99 24.40
N ASP A 203 6.08 -7.98 24.65
CA ASP A 203 5.47 -7.56 25.92
C ASP A 203 4.69 -8.72 26.59
N GLY A 204 4.92 -9.95 26.12
CA GLY A 204 4.24 -11.15 26.60
C GLY A 204 4.63 -12.41 25.83
N PRO A 205 4.03 -13.56 26.18
CA PRO A 205 4.26 -14.82 25.48
C PRO A 205 3.95 -14.70 23.99
N VAL A 206 4.86 -15.20 23.16
CA VAL A 206 4.72 -15.11 21.71
C VAL A 206 5.41 -16.28 21.03
N LYS A 207 4.91 -16.67 19.86
CA LYS A 207 5.62 -17.54 18.92
C LYS A 207 5.58 -16.92 17.55
N PHE A 208 6.72 -16.82 16.88
CA PHE A 208 6.77 -16.28 15.54
C PHE A 208 7.97 -16.79 14.76
N ARG A 209 7.93 -16.62 13.44
CA ARG A 209 9.05 -16.89 12.54
C ARG A 209 9.21 -15.77 11.53
N ILE A 210 10.38 -15.71 10.90
CA ILE A 210 10.65 -14.77 9.83
C ILE A 210 10.98 -15.53 8.55
N GLU A 211 10.23 -15.23 7.50
CA GLU A 211 10.44 -15.74 6.15
C GLU A 211 11.15 -14.68 5.31
N PHE A 212 12.13 -15.06 4.50
CA PHE A 212 12.97 -14.15 3.72
C PHE A 212 12.85 -14.38 2.22
N TYR A 213 12.74 -13.28 1.49
CA TYR A 213 12.44 -13.26 0.06
C TYR A 213 13.41 -12.33 -0.69
N ASP A 214 13.72 -12.69 -1.93
CA ASP A 214 14.55 -11.91 -2.86
C ASP A 214 13.74 -10.90 -3.69
N GLY A 215 12.46 -10.69 -3.35
CA GLY A 215 11.56 -9.79 -4.04
C GLY A 215 10.48 -9.21 -3.11
N PRO A 216 9.76 -8.17 -3.57
CA PRO A 216 8.78 -7.45 -2.77
C PRO A 216 7.60 -8.33 -2.35
N LEU A 217 7.24 -8.23 -1.08
CA LEU A 217 6.07 -8.89 -0.53
C LEU A 217 4.83 -8.00 -0.70
N VAL A 218 3.85 -8.49 -1.44
CA VAL A 218 2.53 -7.86 -1.53
C VAL A 218 1.82 -8.10 -0.19
N GLN A 219 1.53 -7.04 0.56
CA GLN A 219 0.67 -7.17 1.74
C GLN A 219 -0.75 -7.50 1.25
N PRO A 220 -1.42 -8.53 1.79
CA PRO A 220 -2.86 -8.64 1.60
C PRO A 220 -3.52 -7.41 2.24
N LEU A 221 -4.41 -6.75 1.49
CA LEU A 221 -5.25 -5.69 2.04
C LEU A 221 -5.97 -6.22 3.30
N GLN A 222 -5.87 -5.48 4.41
CA GLN A 222 -6.66 -5.72 5.62
C GLN A 222 -7.96 -4.92 5.59
#